data_AF-A0A814JFG2-F1
#
_entry.id   AF-A0A814JFG2-F1
#
_cell.length_a   1.000
_cell.length_b   1.000
_cell.length_c   1.000
_cell.angle_alpha   90.00
_cell.angle_beta   90.00
_cell.angle_gamma   90.00
#
_symmetry.space_group_name_H-M   'P 1'
#
loop_
_entity.id
_entity.type
_entity.pdbx_description
1 polymer ?
#
loop_
_entity_poly.entity_id
_entity_poly.type
_entity_poly.pdbx_seq_one_letter_code
_entity_poly.pdbx_strand_id
1 'polypeptide(L)'
;MNYKLVKISFASSSILLALGLGVFYIRRVFYRKRQTQNKNKIILHYFYDSTNKSPSRSLDLIRLETWLKFAGITYELKIPKSRFYSISNSPFISINENILTDPDDSITYLAKILGKDLSDGLNHIEKSISRGFFYMFIEIAIQDLKALDDFLRNKEFMFGSNVCAEDAFLFGVISQFVCFDESEIGFYLREKCFNILRFYENVKSIYWKEWDNRINLS
;
A
#
# COMPACT_ATOMS: atom_id res chain seq x y z
N MET A 1 30.74 13.37 73.30
CA MET A 1 30.18 13.05 71.96
C MET A 1 28.77 13.62 71.89
N ASN A 2 28.59 14.74 71.20
CA ASN A 2 27.26 15.35 70.96
C ASN A 2 26.85 15.04 69.53
N TYR A 3 25.89 14.13 69.37
CA TYR A 3 25.26 13.87 68.06
C TYR A 3 24.16 14.91 67.84
N LYS A 4 24.34 15.80 66.85
CA LYS A 4 23.27 16.65 66.35
C LYS A 4 22.29 15.78 65.55
N LEU A 5 21.11 15.54 66.12
CA LEU A 5 19.97 14.97 65.39
C LEU A 5 19.52 15.97 64.32
N VAL A 6 19.63 15.58 63.05
CA VAL A 6 19.06 16.33 61.92
C VAL A 6 17.55 16.16 61.96
N LYS A 7 16.82 17.25 62.22
CA LYS A 7 15.35 17.27 62.10
C LYS A 7 14.97 17.19 60.63
N ILE A 8 14.53 16.02 60.19
CA ILE A 8 13.90 15.84 58.88
C ILE A 8 12.45 16.32 59.02
N SER A 9 12.13 17.45 58.38
CA SER A 9 10.76 17.95 58.32
C SER A 9 9.95 17.11 57.34
N PHE A 10 8.93 16.42 57.83
CA PHE A 10 7.94 15.78 56.97
C PHE A 10 7.06 16.87 56.36
N ALA A 11 7.03 16.95 55.03
CA ALA A 11 6.07 17.79 54.33
C ALA A 11 4.65 17.40 54.75
N SER A 12 3.79 18.37 55.03
CA SER A 12 2.41 18.12 55.41
C SER A 12 1.68 17.35 54.30
N SER A 13 0.75 16.46 54.68
CA SER A 13 -0.04 15.63 53.76
C SER A 13 -0.65 16.44 52.60
N SER A 14 -1.02 17.69 52.87
CA SER A 14 -1.54 18.67 51.90
C SER A 14 -0.57 18.98 50.76
N ILE A 15 0.74 19.09 51.04
CA ILE A 15 1.79 19.38 50.04
C ILE A 15 2.00 18.16 49.13
N LEU A 16 2.02 16.95 49.71
CA LEU A 16 2.15 15.72 48.94
C LEU A 16 0.95 15.50 48.01
N LEU A 17 -0.26 15.82 48.48
CA LEU A 17 -1.49 15.72 47.70
C LEU A 17 -1.53 16.75 46.56
N ALA A 18 -1.10 17.99 46.83
CA ALA A 18 -0.98 19.03 45.80
C ALA A 18 0.05 18.68 44.71
N LEU A 19 1.21 18.13 45.08
CA LEU A 19 2.21 17.64 44.13
C LEU A 19 1.69 16.45 43.30
N GLY A 20 0.98 15.51 43.94
CA GLY A 20 0.35 14.39 43.26
C GLY A 20 -0.69 14.81 42.21
N LEU A 21 -1.56 15.77 42.54
CA LEU A 21 -2.54 16.33 41.60
C LEU A 21 -1.86 17.11 40.47
N GLY A 22 -0.79 17.84 40.76
CA GLY A 22 0.01 18.54 39.74
C GLY A 22 0.64 17.58 38.73
N VAL A 23 1.26 16.50 39.20
CA VAL A 23 1.82 15.45 38.32
C VAL A 23 0.73 14.74 37.52
N PHE A 24 -0.43 14.44 38.14
CA PHE A 24 -1.58 13.85 37.44
C PHE A 24 -2.13 14.78 36.36
N TYR A 25 -2.27 16.08 36.66
CA TYR A 25 -2.73 17.08 35.70
C TYR A 25 -1.74 17.24 34.54
N ILE A 26 -0.44 17.37 34.82
CA ILE A 26 0.61 17.44 33.78
C ILE A 26 0.59 16.16 32.93
N ARG A 27 0.53 14.97 33.54
CA ARG A 27 0.38 13.70 32.81
C ARG A 27 -0.87 13.67 31.96
N ARG A 28 -2.00 14.15 32.47
CA ARG A 28 -3.28 14.20 31.73
C ARG A 28 -3.21 15.17 30.55
N VAL A 29 -2.54 16.32 30.71
CA VAL A 29 -2.31 17.30 29.64
C VAL A 29 -1.37 16.73 28.59
N PHE A 30 -0.23 16.13 28.98
CA PHE A 30 0.69 15.46 28.05
C PHE A 30 0.03 14.25 27.36
N TYR A 31 -0.76 13.46 28.07
CA TYR A 31 -1.54 12.35 27.51
C TYR A 31 -2.57 12.84 26.49
N ARG A 32 -3.32 13.90 26.80
CA ARG A 32 -4.25 14.55 25.86
C ARG A 32 -3.51 15.14 24.65
N LYS A 33 -2.39 15.82 24.86
CA LYS A 33 -1.57 16.39 23.78
C LYS A 33 -1.03 15.29 22.87
N ARG A 34 -0.57 14.17 23.44
CA ARG A 34 -0.11 12.97 22.71
C ARG A 34 -1.25 12.26 21.98
N GLN A 35 -2.46 12.18 22.55
CA GLN A 35 -3.64 11.71 21.83
C GLN A 35 -4.06 12.64 20.69
N THR A 36 -3.94 13.96 20.88
CA THR A 36 -4.29 14.96 19.85
C THR A 36 -3.27 14.95 18.72
N GLN A 37 -1.99 14.71 19.03
CA GLN A 37 -0.89 14.58 18.07
C GLN A 37 -0.86 13.20 17.39
N ASN A 38 -1.42 12.16 18.01
CA ASN A 38 -1.65 10.85 17.41
C ASN A 38 -2.99 10.75 16.65
N LYS A 39 -3.82 11.79 16.65
CA LYS A 39 -5.10 11.76 15.93
C LYS A 39 -4.81 11.86 14.43
N ASN A 40 -5.18 10.82 13.69
CA ASN A 40 -5.00 10.71 12.23
C ASN A 40 -3.55 10.53 11.80
N LYS A 41 -2.76 9.80 12.58
CA LYS A 41 -1.39 9.46 12.19
C LYS A 41 -1.43 8.47 11.02
N ILE A 42 -0.95 8.92 9.86
CA ILE A 42 -0.87 8.13 8.62
C ILE A 42 0.52 7.50 8.54
N ILE A 43 0.53 6.20 8.26
CA ILE A 43 1.75 5.42 8.13
C ILE A 43 1.67 4.65 6.82
N LEU A 44 2.67 4.85 5.96
CA LEU A 44 2.87 4.07 4.75
C LEU A 44 3.87 2.96 5.05
N HIS A 45 3.42 1.72 4.95
CA HIS A 45 4.26 0.55 5.08
C HIS A 45 4.75 0.20 3.69
N TYR A 46 6.05 0.30 3.48
CA TYR A 46 6.70 0.04 2.21
C TYR A 46 7.23 -1.39 2.16
N PHE A 47 7.52 -1.86 0.96
CA PHE A 47 8.42 -2.99 0.77
C PHE A 47 9.85 -2.47 0.61
N TYR A 48 10.85 -3.25 1.05
CA TYR A 48 12.25 -2.91 0.80
C TYR A 48 12.58 -3.15 -0.67
N ASP A 49 12.85 -2.09 -1.43
CA ASP A 49 13.30 -2.20 -2.83
C ASP A 49 14.76 -1.74 -2.98
N SER A 50 15.65 -2.69 -3.28
CA SER A 50 17.08 -2.43 -3.51
C SER A 50 17.37 -1.72 -4.83
N THR A 51 16.44 -1.77 -5.79
CA THR A 51 16.63 -1.18 -7.13
C THR A 51 16.41 0.33 -7.14
N ASN A 52 15.61 0.83 -6.19
CA ASN A 52 15.30 2.25 -5.98
C ASN A 52 14.83 3.01 -7.25
N LYS A 53 14.20 2.33 -8.21
CA LYS A 53 13.70 2.95 -9.46
C LYS A 53 12.31 3.56 -9.32
N SER A 54 11.52 3.05 -8.38
CA SER A 54 10.19 3.53 -8.01
C SER A 54 10.10 3.55 -6.49
N PRO A 55 9.38 4.50 -5.86
CA PRO A 55 9.20 4.51 -4.41
C PRO A 55 8.62 3.19 -3.90
N SER A 56 7.60 2.66 -4.60
CA SER A 56 6.95 1.38 -4.28
C SER A 56 6.67 0.59 -5.56
N ARG A 57 6.45 -0.72 -5.43
CA ARG A 57 5.94 -1.59 -6.51
C ARG A 57 4.43 -1.79 -6.46
N SER A 58 3.79 -1.52 -5.31
CA SER A 58 2.33 -1.55 -5.20
C SER A 58 1.74 -0.27 -5.78
N LEU A 59 0.86 -0.44 -6.77
CA LEU A 59 0.16 0.64 -7.45
C LEU A 59 -0.66 1.47 -6.46
N ASP A 60 -1.39 0.80 -5.57
CA ASP A 60 -2.27 1.44 -4.60
C ASP A 60 -1.49 2.31 -3.63
N LEU A 61 -0.34 1.82 -3.14
CA LEU A 61 0.51 2.60 -2.24
C LEU A 61 1.07 3.85 -2.93
N ILE A 62 1.55 3.74 -4.18
CA ILE A 62 2.04 4.90 -4.94
C ILE A 62 0.92 5.91 -5.17
N ARG A 63 -0.28 5.43 -5.56
CA ARG A 63 -1.46 6.27 -5.79
C ARG A 63 -1.82 7.06 -4.53
N LEU A 64 -1.90 6.36 -3.40
CA LEU A 64 -2.26 6.97 -2.12
C LEU A 64 -1.17 7.92 -1.61
N GLU A 65 0.10 7.55 -1.72
CA GLU A 65 1.20 8.46 -1.37
C GLU A 65 1.17 9.71 -2.24
N THR A 66 0.96 9.56 -3.54
CA THR A 66 0.87 10.68 -4.49
C THR A 66 -0.27 11.62 -4.12
N TRP A 67 -1.44 11.07 -3.78
CA TRP A 67 -2.57 11.86 -3.28
C TRP A 67 -2.21 12.63 -1.99
N LEU A 68 -1.57 11.98 -1.02
CA LEU A 68 -1.11 12.64 0.21
C LEU A 68 -0.13 13.78 -0.08
N LYS A 69 0.82 13.57 -1.01
CA LYS A 69 1.78 14.60 -1.44
C LYS A 69 1.08 15.78 -2.12
N PHE A 70 0.15 15.53 -3.05
CA PHE A 70 -0.65 16.59 -3.68
C PHE A 70 -1.47 17.37 -2.67
N ALA A 71 -2.01 16.68 -1.66
CA ALA A 71 -2.72 17.29 -0.56
C ALA A 71 -1.81 17.92 0.50
N GLY A 72 -0.48 17.87 0.37
CA GLY A 72 0.45 18.40 1.36
C GLY A 72 0.26 17.80 2.77
N ILE A 73 -0.21 16.55 2.84
CA ILE A 73 -0.47 15.84 4.10
C ILE A 73 0.81 15.11 4.51
N THR A 74 1.20 15.27 5.77
CA THR A 74 2.37 14.60 6.35
C THR A 74 2.04 13.15 6.73
N TYR A 75 2.98 12.24 6.47
CA TYR A 75 2.88 10.83 6.80
C TYR A 75 4.23 10.28 7.27
N GLU A 76 4.22 9.14 7.94
CA GLU A 76 5.44 8.42 8.32
C GLU A 76 5.67 7.21 7.41
N LEU A 77 6.93 6.95 7.10
CA LEU A 77 7.35 5.77 6.35
C LEU A 77 7.79 4.66 7.31
N LYS A 78 7.29 3.45 7.08
CA LYS A 78 7.79 2.23 7.71
C LYS A 78 8.31 1.30 6.63
N ILE A 79 9.62 1.08 6.64
CA ILE A 79 10.28 0.15 5.72
C ILE A 79 10.73 -1.06 6.56
N PRO A 80 10.28 -2.29 6.23
CA PRO A 80 10.70 -3.49 6.91
C PRO A 80 12.19 -3.72 6.67
N LYS A 81 12.87 -4.34 7.65
CA LYS A 81 14.29 -4.68 7.55
C LYS A 81 14.56 -5.85 6.60
N SER A 82 13.54 -6.68 6.37
CA SER A 82 13.64 -7.82 5.46
C SER A 82 13.52 -7.35 4.02
N ARG A 83 14.42 -7.84 3.16
CA ARG A 83 14.36 -7.65 1.72
C ARG A 83 13.41 -8.62 1.02
N PHE A 84 12.88 -9.61 1.74
CA PHE A 84 12.03 -10.65 1.16
C PHE A 84 10.57 -10.26 1.23
N TYR A 85 9.89 -10.38 0.08
CA TYR A 85 8.45 -10.19 -0.01
C TYR A 85 7.75 -11.34 0.71
N SER A 86 6.86 -10.98 1.62
CA SER A 86 5.93 -11.88 2.28
C SER A 86 4.61 -11.14 2.41
N ILE A 87 3.50 -11.86 2.57
CA ILE A 87 2.19 -11.26 2.86
C ILE A 87 2.30 -10.29 4.05
N SER A 88 3.11 -10.63 5.05
CA SER A 88 3.37 -9.78 6.23
C SER A 88 4.21 -8.53 5.95
N ASN A 89 4.90 -8.44 4.81
CA ASN A 89 5.72 -7.30 4.38
C ASN A 89 5.16 -6.65 3.09
N SER A 90 3.90 -6.93 2.73
CA SER A 90 3.27 -6.28 1.57
C SER A 90 3.09 -4.78 1.85
N PRO A 91 3.24 -3.89 0.86
CA PRO A 91 3.02 -2.46 1.07
C PRO A 91 1.54 -2.15 1.36
N PHE A 92 1.26 -1.33 2.37
CA PHE A 92 -0.11 -0.86 2.66
C PHE A 92 -0.11 0.49 3.39
N ILE A 93 -1.25 1.17 3.36
CA ILE A 93 -1.49 2.39 4.14
C ILE A 93 -2.24 2.03 5.43
N SER A 94 -1.90 2.72 6.52
CA SER A 94 -2.67 2.63 7.75
C SER A 94 -2.86 3.99 8.39
N ILE A 95 -4.00 4.14 9.06
CA ILE A 95 -4.32 5.32 9.85
C ILE A 95 -4.87 4.89 11.20
N ASN A 96 -4.25 5.38 12.28
CA ASN A 96 -4.62 5.02 13.65
C ASN A 96 -4.79 3.49 13.85
N GLU A 97 -3.87 2.69 13.28
CA GLU A 97 -3.87 1.22 13.33
C GLU A 97 -4.92 0.51 12.46
N ASN A 98 -5.79 1.23 11.75
CA ASN A 98 -6.67 0.66 10.74
C ASN A 98 -5.96 0.61 9.39
N ILE A 99 -5.97 -0.56 8.75
CA ILE A 99 -5.46 -0.75 7.38
C ILE A 99 -6.52 -0.24 6.42
N LEU A 100 -6.11 0.59 5.45
CA LEU A 100 -7.00 0.95 4.35
C LEU A 100 -6.67 0.05 3.15
N THR A 101 -7.70 -0.61 2.62
CA THR A 101 -7.54 -1.70 1.65
C THR A 101 -7.89 -1.30 0.23
N ASP A 102 -8.91 -0.46 0.03
CA ASP A 102 -9.32 0.02 -1.28
C ASP A 102 -8.85 1.48 -1.47
N PRO A 103 -8.12 1.81 -2.55
CA PRO A 103 -7.54 3.14 -2.73
C PRO A 103 -8.59 4.25 -2.90
N ASP A 104 -9.73 3.97 -3.51
CA ASP A 104 -10.79 4.95 -3.76
C ASP A 104 -11.58 5.26 -2.47
N ASP A 105 -11.93 4.23 -1.72
CA ASP A 105 -12.51 4.37 -0.39
C ASP A 105 -11.53 5.04 0.58
N SER A 106 -10.23 4.71 0.47
CA SER A 106 -9.16 5.32 1.27
C SER A 106 -9.06 6.83 1.01
N ILE A 107 -9.03 7.25 -0.25
CA ILE A 107 -8.99 8.68 -0.62
C ILE A 107 -10.23 9.38 -0.09
N THR A 108 -11.42 8.80 -0.30
CA THR A 108 -12.70 9.38 0.16
C THR A 108 -12.72 9.52 1.69
N TYR A 109 -12.27 8.50 2.40
CA TYR A 109 -12.17 8.51 3.86
C TYR A 109 -11.17 9.56 4.35
N LEU A 110 -9.97 9.60 3.78
CA LEU A 110 -8.92 10.56 4.13
C LEU A 110 -9.34 12.00 3.83
N ALA A 111 -9.96 12.25 2.67
CA ALA A 111 -10.49 13.56 2.32
C ALA A 111 -11.52 14.05 3.35
N LYS A 112 -12.42 13.16 3.78
CA LYS A 112 -13.44 13.46 4.79
C LYS A 112 -12.84 13.75 6.17
N ILE A 113 -11.93 12.90 6.66
CA ILE A 113 -11.38 13.03 8.02
C ILE A 113 -10.37 14.18 8.16
N LEU A 114 -9.72 14.58 7.06
CA LEU A 114 -8.74 15.66 7.02
C LEU A 114 -9.34 16.98 6.50
N GLY A 115 -10.59 16.95 6.01
CA GLY A 115 -11.26 18.12 5.45
C GLY A 115 -10.57 18.67 4.20
N LYS A 116 -10.07 17.77 3.34
CA LYS A 116 -9.29 18.12 2.15
C LYS A 116 -9.66 17.24 0.96
N ASP A 117 -10.48 17.76 0.06
CA ASP A 117 -10.79 17.11 -1.22
C ASP A 117 -10.04 17.79 -2.36
N LEU A 118 -9.13 17.06 -3.02
CA LEU A 118 -8.40 17.55 -4.18
C LEU A 118 -9.31 17.81 -5.38
N SER A 119 -10.55 17.33 -5.34
CA SER A 119 -11.57 17.50 -6.37
C SER A 119 -12.42 18.76 -6.17
N ASP A 120 -12.23 19.53 -5.09
CA ASP A 120 -13.03 20.72 -4.80
C ASP A 120 -12.91 21.81 -5.87
N GLY A 121 -11.75 21.89 -6.54
CA GLY A 121 -11.52 22.83 -7.64
C GLY A 121 -12.14 22.42 -8.98
N LEU A 122 -12.63 21.17 -9.10
CA LEU A 122 -13.19 20.66 -10.35
C LEU A 122 -14.69 20.92 -10.41
N ASN A 123 -15.15 21.42 -11.56
CA ASN A 123 -16.59 21.50 -11.82
C ASN A 123 -17.19 20.10 -12.12
N HIS A 124 -18.52 20.01 -12.16
CA HIS A 124 -19.20 18.73 -12.37
C HIS A 124 -18.83 18.06 -13.71
N ILE A 125 -18.58 18.84 -14.77
CA ILE A 125 -18.22 18.32 -16.09
C ILE A 125 -16.81 17.72 -16.05
N GLU A 126 -15.85 18.41 -15.45
CA GLU A 126 -14.47 17.92 -15.30
C GLU A 126 -14.41 16.63 -14.48
N LYS A 127 -15.18 16.56 -13.39
CA LYS A 127 -15.33 15.32 -12.60
C LYS A 127 -15.89 14.18 -13.45
N SER A 128 -16.91 14.45 -14.27
CA SER A 128 -17.49 13.46 -15.18
C SER A 128 -16.51 13.00 -16.26
N ILE A 129 -15.77 13.93 -16.89
CA ILE A 129 -14.77 13.62 -17.92
C ILE A 129 -13.65 12.77 -17.31
N SER A 130 -13.13 13.16 -16.14
CA SER A 130 -12.06 12.43 -15.46
C SER A 130 -12.45 10.98 -15.17
N ARG A 131 -13.67 10.76 -14.66
CA ARG A 131 -14.17 9.40 -14.39
C ARG A 131 -14.36 8.61 -15.70
N GLY A 132 -14.99 9.22 -16.70
CA GLY A 132 -15.23 8.58 -17.99
C GLY A 132 -13.94 8.15 -18.68
N PHE A 133 -12.91 8.99 -18.65
CA PHE A 133 -11.60 8.67 -19.22
C PHE A 133 -10.93 7.48 -18.50
N PHE A 134 -10.99 7.46 -17.16
CA PHE A 134 -10.43 6.35 -16.38
C PHE A 134 -11.14 5.02 -16.65
N TYR A 135 -12.49 5.03 -16.67
CA TYR A 135 -13.28 3.84 -17.05
C TYR A 135 -12.94 3.36 -18.46
N MET A 136 -12.84 4.29 -19.43
CA MET A 136 -12.47 3.95 -20.79
C MET A 136 -11.07 3.31 -20.88
N PHE A 137 -10.09 3.85 -20.13
CA PHE A 137 -8.74 3.28 -20.09
C PHE A 137 -8.72 1.82 -19.60
N ILE A 138 -9.42 1.55 -18.51
CA ILE A 138 -9.55 0.19 -17.96
C ILE A 138 -10.26 -0.73 -18.95
N GLU A 139 -11.36 -0.26 -19.54
CA GLU A 139 -12.15 -1.06 -20.47
C GLU A 139 -11.36 -1.42 -21.75
N ILE A 140 -10.53 -0.50 -22.27
CA ILE A 140 -9.62 -0.79 -23.40
C ILE A 140 -8.66 -1.92 -23.03
N ALA A 141 -7.99 -1.82 -21.87
CA ALA A 141 -7.06 -2.86 -21.44
C ALA A 141 -7.76 -4.22 -21.22
N ILE A 142 -8.97 -4.21 -20.65
CA ILE A 142 -9.78 -5.42 -20.47
C ILE A 142 -10.19 -6.02 -21.81
N GLN A 143 -10.56 -5.21 -22.80
CA GLN A 143 -10.91 -5.69 -24.15
C GLN A 143 -9.73 -6.34 -24.84
N ASP A 144 -8.53 -5.78 -24.72
CA ASP A 144 -7.30 -6.38 -25.26
C ASP A 144 -6.98 -7.72 -24.57
N LEU A 145 -7.15 -7.80 -23.24
CA LEU A 145 -7.01 -9.07 -22.51
C LEU A 145 -8.02 -10.12 -22.95
N LYS A 146 -9.29 -9.75 -23.16
CA LYS A 146 -10.32 -10.65 -23.69
C LYS A 146 -9.93 -11.17 -25.08
N ALA A 147 -9.53 -10.27 -25.97
CA ALA A 147 -9.14 -10.63 -27.33
C ALA A 147 -7.91 -11.55 -27.34
N LEU A 148 -6.93 -11.30 -26.45
CA LEU A 148 -5.77 -12.16 -26.30
C LEU A 148 -6.13 -13.55 -25.71
N ASP A 149 -7.01 -13.60 -24.71
CA ASP A 149 -7.49 -14.87 -24.14
C ASP A 149 -8.24 -15.71 -25.18
N ASP A 150 -9.13 -15.08 -25.94
CA ASP A 150 -9.84 -15.66 -27.09
C ASP A 150 -8.90 -16.05 -28.24
N PHE A 151 -7.80 -15.33 -28.41
CA PHE A 151 -6.78 -15.71 -29.37
C PHE A 151 -6.07 -16.99 -28.92
N LEU A 152 -5.68 -17.11 -27.65
CA LEU A 152 -4.97 -18.28 -27.14
C LEU A 152 -5.84 -19.54 -27.15
N ARG A 153 -7.12 -19.46 -26.75
CA ARG A 153 -8.09 -20.58 -26.75
C ARG A 153 -7.48 -21.89 -26.25
N ASN A 154 -7.22 -22.86 -27.12
CA ASN A 154 -6.71 -24.20 -26.77
C ASN A 154 -5.24 -24.39 -27.16
N LYS A 155 -4.55 -23.33 -27.58
CA LYS A 155 -3.15 -23.41 -27.96
C LYS A 155 -2.26 -23.57 -26.73
N GLU A 156 -1.15 -24.28 -26.91
CA GLU A 156 -0.13 -24.45 -25.89
C GLU A 156 0.78 -23.21 -25.83
N PHE A 157 1.10 -22.67 -27.00
CA PHE A 157 1.85 -21.45 -27.27
C PHE A 157 1.06 -20.54 -28.23
N MET A 158 1.49 -19.29 -28.46
CA MET A 158 0.74 -18.28 -29.23
C MET A 158 0.27 -18.77 -30.61
N PHE A 159 1.09 -19.55 -31.32
CA PHE A 159 0.79 -20.02 -32.67
C PHE A 159 0.63 -21.54 -32.82
N GLY A 160 0.43 -22.27 -31.71
CA GLY A 160 0.15 -23.70 -31.74
C GLY A 160 0.94 -24.47 -30.68
N SER A 161 1.58 -25.56 -31.09
CA SER A 161 2.37 -26.45 -30.22
C SER A 161 3.86 -26.13 -30.18
N ASN A 162 4.35 -25.30 -31.10
CA ASN A 162 5.76 -24.94 -31.17
C ASN A 162 5.98 -23.56 -30.55
N VAL A 163 7.01 -23.44 -29.72
CA VAL A 163 7.44 -22.16 -29.15
C VAL A 163 8.02 -21.23 -30.22
N CYS A 164 7.77 -19.94 -30.09
CA CYS A 164 8.27 -18.85 -30.92
C CYS A 164 8.80 -17.68 -30.06
N ALA A 165 9.41 -16.68 -30.70
CA ALA A 165 9.96 -15.53 -29.98
C ALA A 165 8.86 -14.68 -29.32
N GLU A 166 7.68 -14.65 -29.93
CA GLU A 166 6.50 -13.94 -29.47
C GLU A 166 5.99 -14.52 -28.14
N ASP A 167 6.13 -15.83 -27.91
CA ASP A 167 5.81 -16.45 -26.62
C ASP A 167 6.66 -15.89 -25.48
N ALA A 168 7.96 -15.68 -25.73
CA ALA A 168 8.86 -15.13 -24.73
C ALA A 168 8.50 -13.66 -24.41
N PHE A 169 8.14 -12.88 -25.43
CA PHE A 169 7.64 -11.52 -25.25
C PHE A 169 6.35 -11.50 -24.43
N LEU A 170 5.35 -12.30 -24.84
CA LEU A 170 4.07 -12.37 -24.16
C LEU A 170 4.22 -12.83 -22.72
N PHE A 171 5.02 -13.88 -22.49
CA PHE A 171 5.31 -14.37 -21.14
C PHE A 171 5.93 -13.28 -20.26
N GLY A 172 6.88 -12.50 -20.79
CA GLY A 172 7.50 -11.39 -20.07
C GLY A 172 6.50 -10.32 -19.64
N VAL A 173 5.58 -9.93 -20.54
CA VAL A 173 4.51 -8.97 -20.25
C VAL A 173 3.52 -9.54 -19.21
N ILE A 174 2.97 -10.73 -19.47
CA ILE A 174 1.96 -11.35 -18.61
C ILE A 174 2.51 -11.64 -17.21
N SER A 175 3.80 -12.00 -17.08
CA SER A 175 4.43 -12.19 -15.77
C SER A 175 4.35 -10.94 -14.89
N GLN A 176 4.46 -9.73 -15.46
CA GLN A 176 4.32 -8.50 -14.68
C GLN A 176 2.89 -8.33 -14.15
N PHE A 177 1.90 -8.54 -15.02
CA PHE A 177 0.49 -8.46 -14.62
C PHE A 177 0.12 -9.50 -13.57
N VAL A 178 0.52 -10.76 -13.78
CA VAL A 178 0.20 -11.87 -12.88
C VAL A 178 0.88 -11.68 -11.51
N CYS A 179 2.16 -11.30 -11.49
CA CYS A 179 2.94 -11.24 -10.26
C CYS A 179 2.80 -9.94 -9.46
N PHE A 180 2.52 -8.80 -10.10
CA PHE A 180 2.63 -7.50 -9.45
C PHE A 180 1.45 -6.56 -9.66
N ASP A 181 0.62 -6.75 -10.70
CA ASP A 181 -0.47 -5.81 -10.97
C ASP A 181 -1.68 -6.07 -10.04
N GLU A 182 -1.85 -5.15 -9.09
CA GLU A 182 -2.95 -5.10 -8.12
C GLU A 182 -4.14 -4.25 -8.62
N SER A 183 -4.08 -3.71 -9.85
CA SER A 183 -5.18 -2.95 -10.44
C SER A 183 -6.36 -3.83 -10.86
N GLU A 184 -7.49 -3.19 -11.20
CA GLU A 184 -8.65 -3.85 -11.81
C GLU A 184 -8.28 -4.68 -13.05
N ILE A 185 -7.29 -4.26 -13.84
CA ILE A 185 -6.81 -4.99 -15.02
C ILE A 185 -6.14 -6.30 -14.60
N GLY A 186 -5.25 -6.24 -13.60
CA GLY A 186 -4.59 -7.42 -13.03
C GLY A 186 -5.58 -8.40 -12.38
N PHE A 187 -6.58 -7.87 -11.65
CA PHE A 187 -7.67 -8.69 -11.10
C PHE A 187 -8.51 -9.36 -12.19
N TYR A 188 -8.89 -8.61 -13.23
CA TYR A 188 -9.64 -9.17 -14.36
C TYR A 188 -8.86 -10.31 -15.03
N LEU A 189 -7.57 -10.12 -15.30
CA LEU A 189 -6.70 -11.15 -15.87
C LEU A 189 -6.72 -12.43 -15.04
N ARG A 190 -6.52 -12.31 -13.71
CA ARG A 190 -6.45 -13.47 -12.80
C ARG A 190 -7.78 -14.21 -12.66
N GLU A 191 -8.89 -13.49 -12.73
CA GLU A 191 -10.22 -14.05 -12.48
C GLU A 191 -10.95 -14.53 -13.75
N LYS A 192 -10.61 -13.98 -14.92
CA LYS A 192 -11.39 -14.16 -16.15
C LYS A 192 -10.59 -14.70 -17.34
N CYS A 193 -9.27 -14.51 -17.38
CA CYS A 193 -8.46 -14.88 -18.55
C CYS A 193 -7.75 -16.23 -18.34
N PHE A 194 -8.53 -17.31 -18.31
CA PHE A 194 -8.03 -18.66 -18.03
C PHE A 194 -7.01 -19.17 -19.06
N ASN A 195 -7.14 -18.79 -20.34
CA ASN A 195 -6.23 -19.25 -21.39
C ASN A 195 -4.89 -18.52 -21.31
N ILE A 196 -4.89 -17.23 -20.96
CA ILE A 196 -3.67 -16.47 -20.66
C ILE A 196 -2.95 -17.08 -19.45
N LEU A 197 -3.68 -17.39 -18.37
CA LEU A 197 -3.09 -18.01 -17.19
C LEU A 197 -2.53 -19.41 -17.48
N ARG A 198 -3.26 -20.22 -18.27
CA ARG A 198 -2.77 -21.52 -18.71
C ARG A 198 -1.47 -21.39 -19.52
N PHE A 199 -1.42 -20.43 -20.45
CA PHE A 199 -0.20 -20.13 -21.21
C PHE A 199 0.96 -19.74 -20.27
N TYR A 200 0.72 -18.83 -19.33
CA TYR A 200 1.71 -18.38 -18.36
C TYR A 200 2.26 -19.56 -17.52
N GLU A 201 1.38 -20.39 -16.96
CA GLU A 201 1.79 -21.56 -16.17
C GLU A 201 2.52 -22.62 -17.01
N ASN A 202 2.10 -22.83 -18.25
CA ASN A 202 2.80 -23.73 -19.18
C ASN A 202 4.24 -23.26 -19.42
N VAL A 203 4.45 -22.00 -19.82
CA VAL A 203 5.79 -21.47 -20.07
C VAL A 203 6.64 -21.48 -18.80
N LYS A 204 6.07 -21.05 -17.66
CA LYS A 204 6.76 -21.05 -16.37
C LYS A 204 7.22 -22.45 -15.97
N SER A 205 6.34 -23.45 -16.05
CA SER A 205 6.66 -24.83 -15.63
C SER A 205 7.68 -25.53 -16.53
N ILE A 206 7.62 -25.29 -17.85
CA ILE A 206 8.53 -25.91 -18.81
C ILE A 206 9.93 -25.27 -18.74
N TYR A 207 10.00 -23.93 -18.74
CA TYR A 207 11.24 -23.18 -18.98
C TYR A 207 11.82 -22.45 -17.77
N TRP A 208 11.05 -22.22 -16.70
CA TRP A 208 11.48 -21.47 -15.52
C TRP A 208 11.48 -22.33 -14.25
N LYS A 209 12.16 -23.47 -14.29
CA LYS A 209 12.24 -24.42 -13.15
C LYS A 209 12.91 -23.81 -11.92
N GLU A 210 13.75 -22.79 -12.11
CA GLU A 210 14.42 -22.06 -11.05
C GLU A 210 13.69 -20.78 -10.60
N TRP A 211 12.48 -20.51 -11.08
CA TRP A 211 11.76 -19.26 -10.81
C TRP A 211 11.72 -18.89 -9.33
N ASP A 212 11.25 -19.81 -8.48
CA ASP A 212 11.12 -19.58 -7.04
C ASP A 212 12.50 -19.44 -6.36
N ASN A 213 13.52 -20.15 -6.86
CA ASN A 213 14.89 -19.99 -6.38
C ASN A 213 15.44 -18.60 -6.69
N ARG A 214 15.10 -18.01 -7.85
CA ARG A 214 15.52 -16.65 -8.20
C ARG A 214 14.85 -15.58 -7.35
N ILE A 215 13.56 -15.75 -7.03
CA ILE A 215 12.86 -14.85 -6.10
C ILE A 215 13.57 -14.81 -4.74
N ASN A 216 14.08 -15.95 -4.27
CA ASN A 216 14.78 -16.04 -2.99
C ASN A 216 16.23 -15.50 -3.01
N LEU A 217 16.78 -15.17 -4.18
CA LEU A 217 18.13 -14.60 -4.31
C LEU A 217 18.13 -13.06 -4.35
N SER A 218 17.07 -12.45 -4.89
CA SER A 218 16.84 -10.98 -4.92
C SER A 218 16.47 -10.42 -3.56
#